data_AF-A0A934P7B2-F1
#
_entry.id   AF-A0A934P7B2-F1
#
_cell.length_a   1.000
_cell.length_b   1.000
_cell.length_c   1.000
_cell.angle_alpha   90.00
_cell.angle_beta   90.00
_cell.angle_gamma   90.00
#
_symmetry.space_group_name_H-M   'P 1'
#
loop_
_entity.id
_entity.type
_entity.pdbx_description
1 polymer ?
#
loop_
_entity_poly.entity_id
_entity_poly.type
_entity_poly.pdbx_seq_one_letter_code
_entity_poly.pdbx_strand_id
1 'polypeptide(L)'
;MSVLGKGVPSYTFEPVTGTVRRFRSPVDVIESIDSDLESTIALVASGGTTFLSPILGRLGGIVCLDGTLRSHLAIVSREFEVPCIVGAELVEDVADGAQIELAIEDGTAVLKAPSTDVSDGWWDYIRRVGDEIAVKDFDVDVTPAGLDQLVAEKLTDEKLDDLVQHMGRAFKPEMTRRSGFTSELFPMLPYMSLSVIEDFHSYAKRVAIIDSATSAEELGRQLREGPNRISPLWIWMIGYHFLCGRECSIHMEKISTGEHKDDIRTVVDFWRRLTLAHRGDGTLDYKDAGFTDRYLPQPVVDELNSGAVSLDADARKQLKRLNATISGYSFLYFCDSRVGTCDSGPYPREGNRETIVRDYLSLGPSSWAYPWATDLEPPYTGFTMALTYDRTKFAEFEINDWGTTFTEPGPLLSAVDEVAVYGYMADGTRALLSPEQWPTIAAELSKCHMTLYQRFAAMDRRERIFAATTMYTSGLRPFAALAGVTDQIDWSMSPKTLALYPEPFDDDDKAAAIFGTALVANDMPGSFSPIREA
;
A
#
# COMPACT_ATOMS: atom_id res chain seq x y z
N MET A 1 -1.50 -6.89 23.01
CA MET A 1 -0.65 -6.59 24.19
C MET A 1 -0.46 -7.84 25.05
N SER A 2 0.77 -8.21 25.42
CA SER A 2 1.09 -9.38 26.25
C SER A 2 1.22 -8.95 27.71
N VAL A 3 0.67 -9.74 28.64
CA VAL A 3 0.75 -9.43 30.07
C VAL A 3 2.15 -9.76 30.58
N LEU A 4 2.91 -8.74 30.99
CA LEU A 4 4.23 -8.84 31.58
C LEU A 4 4.21 -9.11 33.09
N GLY A 5 3.10 -8.77 33.75
CA GLY A 5 2.98 -8.97 35.19
C GLY A 5 1.64 -8.54 35.74
N LYS A 6 1.40 -8.88 37.00
CA LYS A 6 0.17 -8.55 37.73
C LYS A 6 0.49 -8.07 39.14
N GLY A 7 -0.35 -7.20 39.67
CA GLY A 7 -0.23 -6.74 41.05
C GLY A 7 -1.52 -6.09 41.54
N VAL A 8 -1.43 -5.42 42.69
CA VAL A 8 -2.58 -4.77 43.31
C VAL A 8 -2.59 -3.28 42.96
N PRO A 9 -3.65 -2.74 42.36
CA PRO A 9 -3.75 -1.31 42.09
C PRO A 9 -3.86 -0.54 43.41
N SER A 10 -3.08 0.52 43.57
CA SER A 10 -3.20 1.41 44.74
C SER A 10 -4.60 2.02 44.83
N TYR A 11 -5.19 2.44 43.70
CA TYR A 11 -6.58 2.88 43.54
C TYR A 11 -7.04 2.59 42.10
N THR A 12 -8.31 2.82 41.78
CA THR A 12 -8.82 2.66 40.41
C THR A 12 -8.36 3.81 39.52
N PHE A 13 -7.70 3.51 38.41
CA PHE A 13 -7.20 4.47 37.42
C PHE A 13 -7.51 4.03 35.98
N GLU A 14 -7.58 5.00 35.06
CA GLU A 14 -7.67 4.75 33.61
C GLU A 14 -6.35 4.17 33.09
N PRO A 15 -6.36 3.38 31.99
CA PRO A 15 -5.14 2.84 31.40
C PRO A 15 -4.12 3.93 31.07
N VAL A 16 -2.85 3.72 31.45
CA VAL A 16 -1.75 4.64 31.17
C VAL A 16 -0.60 3.93 30.48
N THR A 17 -0.03 4.56 29.46
CA THR A 17 1.10 4.03 28.69
C THR A 17 2.33 4.90 28.95
N GLY A 18 3.49 4.27 29.09
CA GLY A 18 4.73 5.00 29.25
C GLY A 18 5.98 4.15 29.14
N THR A 19 7.12 4.84 29.22
CA THR A 19 8.45 4.25 29.14
C THR A 19 8.96 3.88 30.53
N VAL A 20 9.41 2.64 30.69
CA VAL A 20 9.97 2.13 31.94
C VAL A 20 11.32 2.79 32.22
N ARG A 21 11.48 3.30 33.44
CA ARG A 21 12.78 3.65 34.02
C ARG A 21 12.90 3.05 35.41
N ARG A 22 14.00 2.34 35.66
CA ARG A 22 14.31 1.73 36.94
C ARG A 22 14.94 2.76 37.86
N PHE A 23 14.41 2.81 39.07
CA PHE A 23 14.92 3.63 40.14
C PHE A 23 15.42 2.70 41.25
N ARG A 24 16.74 2.60 41.39
CA ARG A 24 17.45 1.71 42.32
C ARG A 24 18.07 2.47 43.49
N SER A 25 18.41 3.75 43.30
CA SER A 25 19.09 4.58 44.30
C SER A 25 18.75 6.07 44.17
N PRO A 26 18.91 6.90 45.22
CA PRO A 26 18.69 8.35 45.18
C PRO A 26 19.38 9.08 44.02
N VAL A 27 20.49 8.55 43.52
CA VAL A 27 21.20 9.10 42.36
C VAL A 27 20.31 9.10 41.11
N ASP A 28 19.53 8.03 40.89
CA ASP A 28 18.65 7.91 39.71
C ASP A 28 17.55 9.00 39.71
N VAL A 29 17.09 9.40 40.91
CA VAL A 29 16.10 10.46 41.09
C VAL A 29 16.72 11.84 40.87
N ILE A 30 17.94 12.06 41.38
CA ILE A 30 18.68 13.31 41.16
C ILE A 30 18.97 13.52 39.67
N GLU A 31 19.38 12.46 38.96
CA GLU A 31 19.61 12.51 37.51
C GLU A 31 18.32 12.72 36.70
N SER A 32 17.15 12.50 37.29
CA SER A 32 15.85 12.68 36.63
C SER A 32 15.16 14.00 36.98
N ILE A 33 15.72 14.80 37.90
CA ILE A 33 15.01 15.96 38.47
C ILE A 33 14.66 17.02 37.42
N ASP A 34 15.53 17.21 36.42
CA ASP A 34 15.35 18.22 35.36
C ASP A 34 14.73 17.64 34.08
N SER A 35 14.39 16.34 34.06
CA SER A 35 13.79 15.67 32.90
C SER A 35 12.27 15.79 32.87
N ASP A 36 11.66 15.74 31.69
CA ASP A 36 10.21 15.50 31.61
C ASP A 36 9.91 14.03 31.96
N LEU A 37 8.98 13.81 32.88
CA LEU A 37 8.68 12.50 33.46
C LEU A 37 7.22 12.08 33.25
N GLU A 38 6.42 12.89 32.54
CA GLU A 38 4.98 12.67 32.38
C GLU A 38 4.66 11.31 31.75
N SER A 39 5.50 10.83 30.84
CA SER A 39 5.39 9.51 30.22
C SER A 39 6.29 8.44 30.86
N THR A 40 6.94 8.73 31.98
CA THR A 40 7.86 7.80 32.66
C THR A 40 7.09 6.91 33.63
N ILE A 41 7.24 5.59 33.46
CA ILE A 41 6.78 4.58 34.42
C ILE A 41 7.97 4.16 35.30
N ALA A 42 7.92 4.52 36.59
CA ALA A 42 8.97 4.18 37.53
C ALA A 42 8.88 2.71 37.95
N LEU A 43 9.91 1.91 37.68
CA LEU A 43 10.05 0.53 38.15
C LEU A 43 10.96 0.47 39.38
N VAL A 44 10.44 0.03 40.52
CA VAL A 44 11.16 -0.06 41.79
C VAL A 44 11.02 -1.44 42.43
N ALA A 45 12.13 -1.96 42.97
CA ALA A 45 12.15 -3.28 43.61
C ALA A 45 11.45 -3.28 44.97
N SER A 46 11.77 -2.30 45.82
CA SER A 46 11.08 -2.05 47.09
C SER A 46 11.20 -0.57 47.41
N GLY A 47 10.09 0.08 47.74
CA GLY A 47 10.03 1.54 47.87
C GLY A 47 9.47 2.00 49.21
N GLY A 48 10.33 2.62 50.02
CA GLY A 48 9.91 3.63 50.99
C GLY A 48 9.67 4.96 50.26
N THR A 49 8.68 5.73 50.67
CA THR A 49 8.24 6.99 50.00
C THR A 49 9.31 8.06 49.88
N THR A 50 10.27 8.09 50.81
CA THR A 50 11.34 9.09 50.86
C THR A 50 12.22 9.11 49.62
N PHE A 51 12.28 7.99 48.88
CA PHE A 51 13.15 7.85 47.73
C PHE A 51 12.61 8.56 46.48
N LEU A 52 11.34 8.33 46.11
CA LEU A 52 10.72 8.90 44.90
C LEU A 52 10.05 10.25 45.14
N SER A 53 9.88 10.70 46.40
CA SER A 53 9.10 11.89 46.74
C SER A 53 9.44 13.16 45.94
N PRO A 54 10.71 13.45 45.54
CA PRO A 54 11.00 14.66 44.77
C PRO A 54 10.39 14.69 43.36
N ILE A 55 10.10 13.52 42.78
CA ILE A 55 9.62 13.38 41.40
C ILE A 55 8.25 12.72 41.29
N LEU A 56 7.69 12.24 42.42
CA LEU A 56 6.54 11.33 42.42
C LEU A 56 5.33 11.88 41.66
N GLY A 57 4.94 13.13 41.92
CA GLY A 57 3.80 13.77 41.24
C GLY A 57 4.02 14.16 39.77
N ARG A 58 5.17 13.82 39.19
CA ARG A 58 5.50 14.05 37.77
C ARG A 58 5.58 12.78 36.96
N LEU A 59 5.46 11.60 37.60
CA LEU A 59 5.54 10.31 36.93
C LEU A 59 4.20 9.97 36.28
N GLY A 60 4.24 9.36 35.09
CA GLY A 60 3.06 8.80 34.43
C GLY A 60 2.53 7.54 35.11
N GLY A 61 3.37 6.85 35.89
CA GLY A 61 2.94 5.69 36.68
C GLY A 61 4.09 5.03 37.46
N ILE A 62 3.74 4.07 38.31
CA ILE A 62 4.68 3.39 39.21
C ILE A 62 4.39 1.89 39.26
N VAL A 63 5.44 1.09 39.13
CA VAL A 63 5.46 -0.36 39.33
C VAL A 63 6.38 -0.67 40.49
N CYS A 64 5.82 -1.18 41.59
CA CYS A 64 6.58 -1.61 42.75
C CYS A 64 6.50 -3.13 42.90
N LEU A 65 7.64 -3.83 42.81
CA LEU A 65 7.72 -5.29 42.84
C LEU A 65 7.32 -5.88 44.20
N ASP A 66 7.50 -5.12 45.27
CA ASP A 66 7.14 -5.50 46.63
C ASP A 66 6.08 -4.56 47.23
N GLY A 67 5.51 -4.93 48.37
CA GLY A 67 4.61 -4.11 49.16
C GLY A 67 3.13 -4.47 49.05
N THR A 68 2.32 -3.74 49.81
CA THR A 68 0.87 -3.93 49.91
C THR A 68 0.17 -2.57 49.78
N LEU A 69 -1.17 -2.57 49.75
CA LEU A 69 -1.96 -1.34 49.75
C LEU A 69 -1.72 -0.42 50.96
N ARG A 70 -1.14 -0.96 52.04
CA ARG A 70 -0.76 -0.23 53.27
C ARG A 70 0.70 0.24 53.25
N SER A 71 1.48 -0.10 52.22
CA SER A 71 2.85 0.39 52.08
C SER A 71 2.87 1.90 51.85
N HIS A 72 3.92 2.56 52.33
CA HIS A 72 4.08 4.00 52.20
C HIS A 72 3.90 4.47 50.75
N LEU A 73 4.51 3.77 49.78
CA LEU A 73 4.45 4.16 48.37
C LEU A 73 3.02 4.14 47.81
N ALA A 74 2.22 3.12 48.17
CA ALA A 74 0.81 3.04 47.79
C ALA A 74 -0.06 4.12 48.47
N ILE A 75 0.29 4.54 49.69
CA ILE A 75 -0.43 5.60 50.39
C ILE A 75 -0.18 6.95 49.69
N VAL A 76 1.08 7.25 49.39
CA VAL A 76 1.46 8.53 48.79
C VAL A 76 1.08 8.60 47.31
N SER A 77 1.19 7.51 46.54
CA SER A 77 0.76 7.51 45.12
C SER A 77 -0.71 7.92 44.96
N ARG A 78 -1.59 7.55 45.89
CA ARG A 78 -3.00 7.98 45.91
C ARG A 78 -3.15 9.47 46.18
N GLU A 79 -2.35 10.03 47.08
CA GLU A 79 -2.40 11.45 47.43
C GLU A 79 -1.99 12.34 46.26
N PHE A 80 -1.09 11.84 45.40
CA PHE A 80 -0.64 12.50 44.19
C PHE A 80 -1.43 12.09 42.93
N GLU A 81 -2.43 11.20 43.05
CA GLU A 81 -3.20 10.66 41.92
C GLU A 81 -2.34 10.05 40.80
N VAL A 82 -1.24 9.37 41.19
CA VAL A 82 -0.34 8.68 40.24
C VAL A 82 -0.66 7.20 40.19
N PRO A 83 -0.99 6.63 39.01
CA PRO A 83 -1.23 5.20 38.84
C PRO A 83 -0.10 4.36 39.40
N CYS A 84 -0.41 3.47 40.33
CA CYS A 84 0.61 2.67 41.00
C CYS A 84 0.14 1.23 41.23
N ILE A 85 0.97 0.28 40.82
CA ILE A 85 0.83 -1.16 41.06
C ILE A 85 1.83 -1.56 42.16
N VAL A 86 1.35 -2.21 43.21
CA VAL A 86 2.18 -2.71 44.32
C VAL A 86 2.15 -4.23 44.41
N GLY A 87 3.26 -4.82 44.87
CA GLY A 87 3.42 -6.27 44.89
C GLY A 87 3.35 -6.86 43.49
N ALA A 88 3.92 -6.17 42.49
CA ALA A 88 3.89 -6.59 41.11
C ALA A 88 4.77 -7.84 40.89
N GLU A 89 4.13 -8.95 40.55
CA GLU A 89 4.80 -10.17 40.12
C GLU A 89 4.99 -10.10 38.60
N LEU A 90 6.25 -9.98 38.17
CA LEU A 90 6.61 -9.96 36.75
C LEU A 90 6.89 -11.38 36.25
N VAL A 91 6.40 -11.70 35.05
CA VAL A 91 6.65 -12.95 34.34
C VAL A 91 8.10 -13.03 33.84
N GLU A 92 8.66 -11.89 33.45
CA GLU A 92 10.05 -11.71 33.01
C GLU A 92 10.58 -10.32 33.42
N ASP A 93 11.89 -10.10 33.32
CA ASP A 93 12.50 -8.82 33.68
C ASP A 93 12.19 -7.74 32.62
N VAL A 94 11.72 -6.57 33.06
CA VAL A 94 11.29 -5.48 32.17
C VAL A 94 12.40 -4.46 32.01
N ALA A 95 12.98 -4.37 30.81
CA ALA A 95 14.13 -3.51 30.50
C ALA A 95 13.86 -2.01 30.70
N ASP A 96 14.91 -1.25 31.03
CA ASP A 96 14.85 0.21 30.98
C ASP A 96 14.65 0.67 29.54
N GLY A 97 13.76 1.64 29.33
CA GLY A 97 13.35 2.11 28.02
C GLY A 97 12.19 1.31 27.39
N ALA A 98 11.71 0.23 28.03
CA ALA A 98 10.58 -0.54 27.50
C ALA A 98 9.28 0.27 27.53
N GLN A 99 8.46 0.19 26.48
CA GLN A 99 7.10 0.72 26.47
C GLN A 99 6.15 -0.29 27.12
N ILE A 100 5.37 0.18 28.10
CA ILE A 100 4.36 -0.63 28.78
C ILE A 100 3.06 0.15 28.98
N GLU A 101 1.97 -0.59 29.13
CA GLU A 101 0.68 -0.09 29.58
C GLU A 101 0.39 -0.64 30.99
N LEU A 102 -0.09 0.23 31.89
CA LEU A 102 -0.69 -0.13 33.16
C LEU A 102 -2.21 -0.04 33.03
N ALA A 103 -2.92 -1.14 33.30
CA ALA A 103 -4.38 -1.18 33.22
C ALA A 103 -4.96 -1.98 34.38
N ILE A 104 -6.27 -1.88 34.59
CA ILE A 104 -7.01 -2.67 35.58
C ILE A 104 -7.98 -3.60 34.84
N GLU A 105 -7.82 -4.90 35.06
CA GLU A 105 -8.65 -5.96 34.50
C GLU A 105 -9.23 -6.81 35.62
N ASP A 106 -10.55 -6.95 35.67
CA ASP A 106 -11.26 -7.72 36.70
C ASP A 106 -10.83 -7.38 38.15
N GLY A 107 -10.55 -6.09 38.40
CA GLY A 107 -10.11 -5.58 39.70
C GLY A 107 -8.64 -5.85 40.04
N THR A 108 -7.87 -6.45 39.14
CA THR A 108 -6.42 -6.68 39.26
C THR A 108 -5.66 -5.71 38.36
N ALA A 109 -4.55 -5.17 38.83
CA ALA A 109 -3.72 -4.34 37.97
C ALA A 109 -2.81 -5.22 37.13
N VAL A 110 -2.76 -4.97 35.84
CA VAL A 110 -1.94 -5.69 34.88
C VAL A 110 -0.92 -4.74 34.26
N LEU A 111 0.29 -5.25 34.07
CA LEU A 111 1.32 -4.62 33.26
C LEU A 111 1.31 -5.33 31.93
N LYS A 112 1.20 -4.58 30.85
CA LYS A 112 1.21 -5.12 29.51
C LYS A 112 2.35 -4.53 28.69
N ALA A 113 3.04 -5.37 27.95
CA ALA A 113 3.81 -4.92 26.80
C ALA A 113 2.89 -4.92 25.57
N PRO A 114 3.22 -4.16 24.52
CA PRO A 114 2.80 -4.52 23.17
C PRO A 114 3.05 -6.03 22.93
N SER A 115 2.06 -6.79 22.45
CA SER A 115 2.23 -8.25 22.33
C SER A 115 3.08 -8.58 21.11
N THR A 116 4.12 -9.40 21.37
CA THR A 116 4.70 -10.48 20.57
C THR A 116 4.86 -10.29 19.06
N ASP A 117 6.10 -10.51 18.60
CA ASP A 117 6.56 -10.63 17.21
C ASP A 117 5.51 -10.23 16.17
N VAL A 118 5.59 -8.97 15.71
CA VAL A 118 4.75 -8.44 14.62
C VAL A 118 4.65 -9.41 13.44
N SER A 119 5.68 -10.25 13.22
CA SER A 119 5.67 -11.33 12.23
C SER A 119 4.53 -12.31 12.45
N ASP A 120 4.40 -12.88 13.66
CA ASP A 120 3.40 -13.92 13.94
C ASP A 120 1.98 -13.37 13.74
N GLY A 121 1.70 -12.19 14.30
CA GLY A 121 0.40 -11.54 14.12
C GLY A 121 0.10 -11.20 12.66
N TRP A 122 1.11 -10.74 11.91
CA TRP A 122 0.97 -10.44 10.49
C TRP A 122 0.72 -11.70 9.65
N TRP A 123 1.44 -12.79 9.91
CA TRP A 123 1.22 -14.06 9.21
C TRP A 123 -0.12 -14.70 9.55
N ASP A 124 -0.59 -14.57 10.79
CA ASP A 124 -1.95 -14.97 11.16
C ASP A 124 -3.01 -14.15 10.42
N TYR A 125 -2.79 -12.84 10.25
CA TYR A 125 -3.62 -12.01 9.38
C TYR A 125 -3.60 -12.50 7.93
N ILE A 126 -2.44 -12.76 7.33
CA ILE A 126 -2.33 -13.25 5.94
C ILE A 126 -3.17 -14.52 5.72
N ARG A 127 -3.10 -15.48 6.66
CA ARG A 127 -3.86 -16.74 6.60
C ARG A 127 -5.36 -16.57 6.78
N ARG A 128 -5.81 -15.50 7.43
CA ARG A 128 -7.25 -15.22 7.66
C ARG A 128 -8.00 -15.14 6.32
N VAL A 129 -9.15 -15.79 6.27
CA VAL A 129 -10.11 -15.71 5.16
C VAL A 129 -11.06 -14.55 5.45
N GLY A 130 -11.22 -13.65 4.47
CA GLY A 130 -12.15 -12.52 4.58
C GLY A 130 -13.59 -12.90 4.23
N ASP A 131 -14.42 -11.88 4.08
CA ASP A 131 -15.80 -12.00 3.61
C ASP A 131 -15.89 -12.35 2.10
N GLU A 132 -17.08 -12.19 1.52
CA GLU A 132 -17.37 -12.49 0.11
C GLU A 132 -16.58 -11.64 -0.90
N ILE A 133 -16.06 -10.49 -0.47
CA ILE A 133 -15.17 -9.64 -1.25
C ILE A 133 -13.74 -9.65 -0.69
N ALA A 134 -13.43 -10.67 0.12
CA ALA A 134 -12.14 -10.91 0.76
C ALA A 134 -11.69 -9.83 1.77
N VAL A 135 -12.62 -9.01 2.27
CA VAL A 135 -12.34 -8.01 3.30
C VAL A 135 -12.28 -8.68 4.67
N LYS A 136 -11.30 -8.27 5.47
CA LYS A 136 -11.06 -8.72 6.85
C LYS A 136 -10.41 -7.60 7.63
N ASP A 137 -10.76 -7.48 8.91
CA ASP A 137 -10.18 -6.46 9.78
C ASP A 137 -8.67 -6.66 9.90
N PHE A 138 -7.91 -5.59 9.66
CA PHE A 138 -6.48 -5.53 9.94
C PHE A 138 -6.29 -5.03 11.37
N ASP A 139 -6.00 -5.96 12.27
CA ASP A 139 -5.90 -5.78 13.72
C ASP A 139 -4.45 -5.89 14.24
N VAL A 140 -3.46 -5.78 13.34
CA VAL A 140 -2.04 -5.88 13.67
C VAL A 140 -1.45 -4.49 13.88
N ASP A 141 -0.89 -4.24 15.07
CA ASP A 141 -0.18 -3.00 15.38
C ASP A 141 1.25 -3.03 14.78
N VAL A 142 1.41 -2.43 13.61
CA VAL A 142 2.70 -2.39 12.88
C VAL A 142 3.40 -1.06 13.14
N THR A 143 4.25 -1.04 14.16
CA THR A 143 5.18 0.09 14.40
C THR A 143 6.23 0.21 13.28
N PRO A 144 6.92 1.36 13.11
CA PRO A 144 8.00 1.48 12.13
C PRO A 144 9.09 0.40 12.26
N ALA A 145 9.51 0.07 13.49
CA ALA A 145 10.47 -1.00 13.73
C ALA A 145 9.90 -2.39 13.39
N GLY A 146 8.60 -2.59 13.63
CA GLY A 146 7.90 -3.81 13.23
C GLY A 146 7.78 -3.95 11.72
N LEU A 147 7.54 -2.84 11.00
CA LEU A 147 7.54 -2.82 9.54
C LEU A 147 8.92 -3.20 8.99
N ASP A 148 10.00 -2.64 9.55
CA ASP A 148 11.38 -2.99 9.16
C ASP A 148 11.66 -4.49 9.40
N GLN A 149 11.14 -5.05 10.50
CA GLN A 149 11.23 -6.48 10.78
C GLN A 149 10.49 -7.32 9.73
N LEU A 150 9.25 -6.97 9.38
CA LEU A 150 8.47 -7.67 8.35
C LEU A 150 9.16 -7.60 6.99
N VAL A 151 9.67 -6.43 6.60
CA VAL A 151 10.39 -6.22 5.34
C VAL A 151 11.67 -7.05 5.29
N ALA A 152 12.45 -7.11 6.37
CA ALA A 152 13.70 -7.87 6.43
C ALA A 152 13.48 -9.39 6.54
N GLU A 153 12.27 -9.83 6.86
CA GLU A 153 11.95 -11.23 7.09
C GLU A 153 12.11 -12.07 5.82
N LYS A 154 12.78 -13.22 5.92
CA LYS A 154 12.98 -14.12 4.77
C LYS A 154 11.71 -14.93 4.48
N LEU A 155 11.34 -14.98 3.20
CA LEU A 155 10.17 -15.71 2.75
C LEU A 155 10.44 -17.22 2.63
N THR A 156 9.95 -18.01 3.58
CA THR A 156 10.03 -19.49 3.54
C THR A 156 9.05 -20.08 2.54
N ASP A 157 9.19 -21.37 2.21
CA ASP A 157 8.23 -22.08 1.33
C ASP A 157 6.79 -22.07 1.86
N GLU A 158 6.61 -22.03 3.18
CA GLU A 158 5.28 -21.98 3.81
C GLU A 158 4.68 -20.60 3.67
N LYS A 159 5.46 -19.60 4.04
CA LYS A 159 5.08 -18.19 4.00
C LYS A 159 4.85 -17.72 2.56
N LEU A 160 5.59 -18.26 1.59
CA LEU A 160 5.35 -18.02 0.16
C LEU A 160 3.99 -18.56 -0.28
N ASP A 161 3.64 -19.78 0.13
CA ASP A 161 2.35 -20.39 -0.19
C ASP A 161 1.20 -19.62 0.48
N ASP A 162 1.36 -19.24 1.76
CA ASP A 162 0.42 -18.40 2.51
C ASP A 162 0.14 -17.07 1.77
N LEU A 163 1.17 -16.40 1.24
CA LEU A 163 1.02 -15.17 0.44
C LEU A 163 0.32 -15.40 -0.88
N VAL A 164 0.72 -16.41 -1.66
CA VAL A 164 0.06 -16.70 -2.95
C VAL A 164 -1.42 -17.02 -2.73
N GLN A 165 -1.75 -17.76 -1.67
CA GLN A 165 -3.13 -18.04 -1.31
C GLN A 165 -3.89 -16.79 -0.84
N HIS A 166 -3.25 -15.89 -0.08
CA HIS A 166 -3.84 -14.59 0.28
C HIS A 166 -4.12 -13.73 -0.95
N MET A 167 -3.14 -13.57 -1.85
CA MET A 167 -3.28 -12.85 -3.11
C MET A 167 -4.40 -13.47 -3.97
N GLY A 168 -4.49 -14.81 -4.04
CA GLY A 168 -5.55 -15.49 -4.78
C GLY A 168 -6.94 -15.18 -4.23
N ARG A 169 -7.12 -15.19 -2.89
CA ARG A 169 -8.37 -14.79 -2.24
C ARG A 169 -8.70 -13.32 -2.49
N ALA A 170 -7.68 -12.47 -2.42
CA ALA A 170 -7.77 -11.04 -2.63
C ALA A 170 -8.18 -10.68 -4.07
N PHE A 171 -7.68 -11.39 -5.07
CA PHE A 171 -7.92 -11.12 -6.49
C PHE A 171 -9.25 -11.67 -7.01
N LYS A 172 -9.72 -12.80 -6.47
CA LYS A 172 -10.90 -13.50 -7.00
C LYS A 172 -12.16 -12.60 -7.05
N PRO A 173 -12.53 -11.85 -6.00
CA PRO A 173 -13.67 -10.94 -6.04
C PRO A 173 -13.56 -9.84 -7.09
N GLU A 174 -12.34 -9.31 -7.29
CA GLU A 174 -12.08 -8.29 -8.29
C GLU A 174 -12.34 -8.81 -9.72
N MET A 175 -12.08 -10.10 -9.96
CA MET A 175 -12.43 -10.75 -11.24
C MET A 175 -13.91 -11.09 -11.36
N THR A 176 -14.55 -11.60 -10.31
CA THR A 176 -15.96 -12.04 -10.37
C THR A 176 -16.96 -10.87 -10.43
N ARG A 177 -16.61 -9.71 -9.86
CA ARG A 177 -17.46 -8.51 -9.87
C ARG A 177 -17.40 -7.73 -11.20
N ARG A 178 -16.49 -8.08 -12.13
CA ARG A 178 -16.37 -7.40 -13.43
C ARG A 178 -17.28 -8.02 -14.49
N SER A 179 -17.99 -7.16 -15.23
CA SER A 179 -18.75 -7.54 -16.41
C SER A 179 -17.90 -7.41 -17.68
N GLY A 180 -17.49 -8.55 -18.28
CA GLY A 180 -16.93 -8.65 -19.64
C GLY A 180 -15.56 -7.99 -19.89
N PHE A 181 -14.68 -8.68 -20.61
CA PHE A 181 -13.40 -8.15 -21.09
C PHE A 181 -13.48 -7.89 -22.60
N THR A 182 -14.01 -6.74 -23.00
CA THR A 182 -14.15 -6.37 -24.41
C THR A 182 -13.57 -4.99 -24.70
N SER A 183 -12.93 -4.86 -25.87
CA SER A 183 -12.58 -3.58 -26.48
C SER A 183 -12.80 -3.71 -27.99
N GLU A 184 -13.35 -2.66 -28.59
CA GLU A 184 -13.55 -2.56 -30.04
C GLU A 184 -12.25 -2.29 -30.79
N LEU A 185 -11.25 -1.73 -30.10
CA LEU A 185 -9.97 -1.37 -30.69
C LEU A 185 -8.95 -2.48 -30.48
N PHE A 186 -8.79 -2.97 -29.25
CA PHE A 186 -7.77 -3.95 -28.89
C PHE A 186 -8.40 -5.31 -28.54
N PRO A 187 -7.92 -6.44 -29.10
CA PRO A 187 -8.38 -7.77 -28.71
C PRO A 187 -7.95 -8.10 -27.28
N MET A 188 -8.84 -7.82 -26.31
CA MET A 188 -8.51 -7.78 -24.88
C MET A 188 -7.95 -9.09 -24.35
N LEU A 189 -8.66 -10.19 -24.56
CA LEU A 189 -8.31 -11.48 -24.00
C LEU A 189 -7.01 -12.06 -24.59
N PRO A 190 -6.76 -11.96 -25.92
CA PRO A 190 -5.45 -12.25 -26.51
C PRO A 190 -4.27 -11.57 -25.82
N TYR A 191 -4.29 -10.23 -25.74
CA TYR A 191 -3.14 -9.51 -25.21
C TYR A 191 -3.01 -9.69 -23.69
N MET A 192 -4.13 -9.77 -22.95
CA MET A 192 -4.09 -9.98 -21.50
C MET A 192 -3.45 -11.32 -21.17
N SER A 193 -3.79 -12.37 -21.92
CA SER A 193 -3.19 -13.69 -21.74
C SER A 193 -1.71 -13.69 -22.07
N LEU A 194 -1.33 -13.14 -23.23
CA LEU A 194 0.07 -13.06 -23.65
C LEU A 194 0.90 -12.22 -22.68
N SER A 195 0.36 -11.11 -22.15
CA SER A 195 1.09 -10.24 -21.24
C SER A 195 1.34 -10.89 -19.90
N VAL A 196 0.33 -11.53 -19.29
CA VAL A 196 0.53 -12.21 -18.00
C VAL A 196 1.53 -13.36 -18.14
N ILE A 197 1.45 -14.14 -19.22
CA ILE A 197 2.37 -15.25 -19.50
C ILE A 197 3.79 -14.74 -19.73
N GLU A 198 3.96 -13.64 -20.45
CA GLU A 198 5.29 -13.04 -20.65
C GLU A 198 5.90 -12.54 -19.35
N ASP A 199 5.10 -11.91 -18.49
CA ASP A 199 5.58 -11.47 -17.19
C ASP A 199 6.00 -12.67 -16.34
N PHE A 200 5.23 -13.77 -16.35
CA PHE A 200 5.63 -15.03 -15.70
C PHE A 200 6.97 -15.58 -16.23
N HIS A 201 7.20 -15.51 -17.55
CA HIS A 201 8.44 -15.98 -18.15
C HIS A 201 9.65 -15.07 -17.89
N SER A 202 9.45 -13.78 -17.64
CA SER A 202 10.53 -12.78 -17.72
C SER A 202 10.82 -12.06 -16.41
N TYR A 203 9.82 -11.86 -15.54
CA TYR A 203 9.94 -10.97 -14.38
C TYR A 203 10.99 -11.44 -13.39
N ALA A 204 11.11 -12.72 -13.08
CA ALA A 204 12.08 -13.19 -12.08
C ALA A 204 13.52 -12.72 -12.39
N LYS A 205 13.93 -12.79 -13.66
CA LYS A 205 15.24 -12.28 -14.10
C LYS A 205 15.32 -10.76 -14.02
N ARG A 206 14.28 -10.05 -14.48
CA ARG A 206 14.25 -8.58 -14.50
C ARG A 206 14.25 -7.99 -13.08
N VAL A 207 13.41 -8.53 -12.20
CA VAL A 207 13.31 -8.22 -10.78
C VAL A 207 14.64 -8.46 -10.08
N ALA A 208 15.29 -9.61 -10.30
CA ALA A 208 16.59 -9.89 -9.68
C ALA A 208 17.66 -8.85 -10.04
N ILE A 209 17.67 -8.35 -11.30
CA ILE A 209 18.57 -7.27 -11.72
C ILE A 209 18.23 -5.96 -11.00
N ILE A 210 16.95 -5.59 -10.96
CA ILE A 210 16.48 -4.36 -10.29
C ILE A 210 16.82 -4.39 -8.80
N ASP A 211 16.41 -5.45 -8.09
CA ASP A 211 16.59 -5.62 -6.64
C ASP A 211 18.07 -5.68 -6.23
N SER A 212 18.95 -6.19 -7.11
CA SER A 212 20.40 -6.18 -6.87
C SER A 212 21.03 -4.78 -6.94
N ALA A 213 20.43 -3.86 -7.70
CA ALA A 213 20.92 -2.50 -7.86
C ALA A 213 20.32 -1.56 -6.82
N THR A 214 19.01 -1.66 -6.60
CA THR A 214 18.27 -0.95 -5.55
C THR A 214 17.26 -1.91 -4.96
N SER A 215 17.37 -2.19 -3.66
CA SER A 215 16.47 -3.15 -3.03
C SER A 215 15.01 -2.70 -3.09
N ALA A 216 14.08 -3.65 -3.12
CA ALA A 216 12.65 -3.42 -3.20
C ALA A 216 12.13 -2.42 -2.15
N GLU A 217 12.58 -2.56 -0.90
CA GLU A 217 12.18 -1.67 0.18
C GLU A 217 12.75 -0.26 0.05
N GLU A 218 13.92 -0.11 -0.57
CA GLU A 218 14.49 1.19 -0.85
C GLU A 218 13.74 1.89 -2.00
N LEU A 219 13.38 1.15 -3.06
CA LEU A 219 12.47 1.66 -4.09
C LEU A 219 11.12 2.07 -3.49
N GLY A 220 10.56 1.27 -2.59
CA GLY A 220 9.28 1.58 -1.92
C GLY A 220 9.35 2.89 -1.14
N ARG A 221 10.42 3.09 -0.35
CA ARG A 221 10.67 4.34 0.38
C ARG A 221 10.83 5.53 -0.56
N GLN A 222 11.57 5.39 -1.65
CA GLN A 222 11.73 6.46 -2.64
C GLN A 222 10.41 6.82 -3.33
N LEU A 223 9.57 5.84 -3.65
CA LEU A 223 8.25 6.11 -4.24
C LEU A 223 7.32 6.85 -3.27
N ARG A 224 7.53 6.69 -1.96
CA ARG A 224 6.80 7.39 -0.91
C ARG A 224 7.12 8.89 -0.80
N GLU A 225 8.24 9.35 -1.38
CA GLU A 225 8.69 10.75 -1.26
C GLU A 225 7.76 11.75 -1.97
N GLY A 226 6.95 11.30 -2.93
CA GLY A 226 6.04 12.18 -3.65
C GLY A 226 5.16 11.46 -4.66
N PRO A 227 4.07 12.10 -5.09
CA PRO A 227 3.15 11.54 -6.08
C PRO A 227 3.80 11.49 -7.48
N ASN A 228 3.09 10.88 -8.42
CA ASN A 228 3.42 10.85 -9.84
C ASN A 228 4.78 10.21 -10.20
N ARG A 229 5.38 9.41 -9.32
CA ARG A 229 6.62 8.68 -9.62
C ARG A 229 6.36 7.37 -10.36
N ILE A 230 5.71 6.43 -9.69
CA ILE A 230 5.24 5.16 -10.26
C ILE A 230 3.88 4.85 -9.64
N SER A 231 2.95 4.31 -10.41
CA SER A 231 1.60 3.96 -9.93
C SER A 231 1.66 2.90 -8.83
N PRO A 232 0.92 3.07 -7.71
CA PRO A 232 0.63 1.98 -6.79
C PRO A 232 0.04 0.75 -7.49
N LEU A 233 -0.76 0.94 -8.54
CA LEU A 233 -1.27 -0.16 -9.37
C LEU A 233 -0.14 -0.91 -10.08
N TRP A 234 0.93 -0.24 -10.52
CA TRP A 234 2.07 -0.94 -11.11
C TRP A 234 2.86 -1.74 -10.07
N ILE A 235 2.90 -1.32 -8.80
CA ILE A 235 3.44 -2.15 -7.70
C ILE A 235 2.57 -3.41 -7.57
N TRP A 236 1.25 -3.26 -7.45
CA TRP A 236 0.30 -4.37 -7.38
C TRP A 236 0.46 -5.37 -8.55
N MET A 237 0.62 -4.86 -9.78
CA MET A 237 0.79 -5.68 -10.98
C MET A 237 2.03 -6.58 -10.93
N ILE A 238 3.12 -6.19 -10.24
CA ILE A 238 4.34 -7.01 -10.17
C ILE A 238 4.06 -8.41 -9.64
N GLY A 239 3.27 -8.52 -8.56
CA GLY A 239 2.90 -9.79 -7.98
C GLY A 239 1.70 -10.42 -8.69
N TYR A 240 0.60 -9.67 -8.79
CA TYR A 240 -0.67 -10.23 -9.23
C TYR A 240 -0.70 -10.59 -10.72
N HIS A 241 -0.20 -9.71 -11.60
CA HIS A 241 -0.18 -9.99 -13.05
C HIS A 241 0.78 -11.13 -13.39
N PHE A 242 1.91 -11.22 -12.67
CA PHE A 242 2.84 -12.35 -12.75
C PHE A 242 2.17 -13.67 -12.37
N LEU A 243 1.44 -13.72 -11.25
CA LEU A 243 0.73 -14.92 -10.81
C LEU A 243 -0.42 -15.31 -11.73
N CYS A 244 -1.11 -14.35 -12.37
CA CYS A 244 -2.07 -14.67 -13.43
C CYS A 244 -1.41 -15.46 -14.57
N GLY A 245 -0.17 -15.12 -14.93
CA GLY A 245 0.59 -15.82 -15.98
C GLY A 245 0.93 -17.25 -15.60
N ARG A 246 1.22 -17.48 -14.32
CA ARG A 246 1.39 -18.81 -13.75
C ARG A 246 0.11 -19.63 -13.92
N GLU A 247 -1.04 -19.11 -13.53
CA GLU A 247 -2.32 -19.84 -13.64
C GLU A 247 -2.70 -20.14 -15.08
N CYS A 248 -2.52 -19.19 -15.99
CA CYS A 248 -2.71 -19.46 -17.43
C CYS A 248 -1.77 -20.59 -17.90
N SER A 249 -0.53 -20.62 -17.44
CA SER A 249 0.45 -21.66 -17.81
C SER A 249 0.11 -23.03 -17.22
N ILE A 250 -0.41 -23.09 -15.99
CA ILE A 250 -0.93 -24.32 -15.37
C ILE A 250 -2.16 -24.82 -16.15
N HIS A 251 -3.11 -23.93 -16.44
CA HIS A 251 -4.34 -24.29 -17.15
C HIS A 251 -4.07 -24.80 -18.57
N MET A 252 -3.05 -24.26 -19.25
CA MET A 252 -2.57 -24.76 -20.55
C MET A 252 -1.71 -26.02 -20.46
N GLU A 253 -1.56 -26.62 -19.28
CA GLU A 253 -0.75 -27.81 -18.99
C GLU A 253 0.73 -27.64 -19.41
N LYS A 254 1.25 -26.41 -19.36
CA LYS A 254 2.65 -26.10 -19.69
C LYS A 254 3.59 -26.31 -18.52
N ILE A 255 3.08 -26.16 -17.30
CA ILE A 255 3.79 -26.34 -16.03
C ILE A 255 2.85 -27.00 -15.01
N SER A 256 3.44 -27.67 -14.02
CA SER A 256 2.73 -28.07 -12.80
C SER A 256 2.72 -26.96 -11.73
N THR A 257 1.89 -27.11 -10.70
CA THR A 257 1.77 -26.12 -9.60
C THR A 257 3.06 -25.96 -8.80
N GLY A 258 3.87 -27.02 -8.67
CA GLY A 258 5.12 -26.99 -7.90
C GLY A 258 6.35 -26.44 -8.64
N GLU A 259 6.24 -26.20 -9.96
CA GLU A 259 7.35 -25.69 -10.78
C GLU A 259 7.62 -24.20 -10.53
N HIS A 260 8.82 -23.74 -10.91
CA HIS A 260 9.23 -22.32 -10.85
C HIS A 260 9.19 -21.68 -9.45
N LYS A 261 9.24 -22.48 -8.37
CA LYS A 261 9.16 -21.99 -6.99
C LYS A 261 10.14 -20.85 -6.68
N ASP A 262 11.38 -20.93 -7.14
CA ASP A 262 12.40 -19.90 -6.88
C ASP A 262 12.14 -18.60 -7.65
N ASP A 263 11.63 -18.69 -8.87
CA ASP A 263 11.20 -17.55 -9.67
C ASP A 263 10.01 -16.85 -8.99
N ILE A 264 9.02 -17.64 -8.54
CA ILE A 264 7.85 -17.15 -7.81
C ILE A 264 8.28 -16.45 -6.51
N ARG A 265 9.19 -17.06 -5.72
CA ARG A 265 9.71 -16.43 -4.50
C ARG A 265 10.40 -15.11 -4.80
N THR A 266 11.21 -15.05 -5.86
CA THR A 266 11.93 -13.84 -6.26
C THR A 266 10.98 -12.69 -6.55
N VAL A 267 9.92 -12.93 -7.33
CA VAL A 267 8.96 -11.87 -7.69
C VAL A 267 8.02 -11.51 -6.54
N VAL A 268 7.46 -12.50 -5.84
CA VAL A 268 6.51 -12.27 -4.74
C VAL A 268 7.19 -11.62 -3.54
N ASP A 269 8.42 -12.00 -3.19
CA ASP A 269 9.15 -11.33 -2.10
C ASP A 269 9.54 -9.90 -2.44
N PHE A 270 9.98 -9.64 -3.70
CA PHE A 270 10.23 -8.28 -4.17
C PHE A 270 8.97 -7.42 -4.07
N TRP A 271 7.83 -7.92 -4.58
CA TRP A 271 6.55 -7.24 -4.47
C TRP A 271 6.15 -6.97 -3.01
N ARG A 272 6.29 -7.96 -2.12
CA ARG A 272 5.96 -7.85 -0.69
C ARG A 272 6.76 -6.75 -0.01
N ARG A 273 8.09 -6.78 -0.15
CA ARG A 273 9.00 -5.78 0.44
C ARG A 273 8.74 -4.38 -0.11
N LEU A 274 8.56 -4.26 -1.42
CA LEU A 274 8.24 -3.00 -2.10
C LEU A 274 6.93 -2.41 -1.58
N THR A 275 5.87 -3.22 -1.49
CA THR A 275 4.54 -2.82 -1.06
C THR A 275 4.52 -2.38 0.39
N LEU A 276 5.10 -3.20 1.29
CA LEU A 276 5.21 -2.87 2.71
C LEU A 276 5.97 -1.55 2.93
N ALA A 277 7.09 -1.34 2.23
CA ALA A 277 7.86 -0.11 2.36
C ALA A 277 7.14 1.11 1.77
N HIS A 278 6.43 0.94 0.64
CA HIS A 278 5.68 2.00 -0.01
C HIS A 278 4.50 2.47 0.85
N ARG A 279 3.63 1.55 1.27
CA ARG A 279 2.44 1.84 2.08
C ARG A 279 2.85 2.26 3.50
N GLY A 280 3.76 1.49 4.09
CA GLY A 280 4.29 1.63 5.45
C GLY A 280 3.27 1.69 6.57
N ASP A 281 2.07 1.17 6.34
CA ASP A 281 1.02 0.91 7.33
C ASP A 281 0.94 -0.58 7.71
N GLY A 282 1.79 -1.43 7.13
CA GLY A 282 1.81 -2.88 7.35
C GLY A 282 0.82 -3.69 6.50
N THR A 283 0.01 -3.05 5.66
CA THR A 283 -0.96 -3.72 4.78
C THR A 283 -0.37 -4.01 3.39
N LEU A 284 -1.01 -4.88 2.60
CA LEU A 284 -0.57 -5.23 1.24
C LEU A 284 -1.47 -4.63 0.17
N ASP A 285 -2.79 -4.77 0.34
CA ASP A 285 -3.79 -4.27 -0.60
C ASP A 285 -4.61 -3.10 -0.03
N TYR A 286 -5.33 -2.36 -0.87
CA TYR A 286 -6.14 -1.22 -0.40
C TYR A 286 -7.29 -1.72 0.48
N LYS A 287 -7.90 -2.86 0.13
CA LYS A 287 -8.95 -3.49 0.95
C LYS A 287 -8.46 -3.88 2.35
N ASP A 288 -7.20 -4.27 2.49
CA ASP A 288 -6.60 -4.63 3.79
C ASP A 288 -6.52 -3.38 4.69
N ALA A 289 -6.38 -2.20 4.09
CA ALA A 289 -6.43 -0.90 4.75
C ALA A 289 -7.82 -0.24 4.70
N GLY A 290 -8.90 -1.03 4.60
CA GLY A 290 -10.27 -0.51 4.60
C GLY A 290 -10.61 0.31 3.35
N PHE A 291 -10.14 -0.13 2.18
CA PHE A 291 -10.28 0.55 0.89
C PHE A 291 -9.59 1.92 0.83
N THR A 292 -8.37 1.99 1.38
CA THR A 292 -7.55 3.21 1.40
C THR A 292 -6.10 2.92 0.99
N ASP A 293 -5.42 3.96 0.52
CA ASP A 293 -3.97 3.95 0.31
C ASP A 293 -3.38 5.30 0.68
N ARG A 294 -2.85 5.39 1.89
CA ARG A 294 -2.27 6.63 2.44
C ARG A 294 -0.74 6.57 2.42
N TYR A 295 -0.17 6.12 1.30
CA TYR A 295 1.27 6.01 1.18
C TYR A 295 1.97 7.39 1.30
N LEU A 296 1.39 8.47 0.80
CA LEU A 296 2.01 9.80 0.88
C LEU A 296 2.08 10.30 2.33
N PRO A 297 3.26 10.77 2.80
CA PRO A 297 3.36 11.43 4.10
C PRO A 297 2.51 12.70 4.15
N GLN A 298 1.91 12.97 5.32
CA GLN A 298 1.04 14.14 5.50
C GLN A 298 1.67 15.47 5.03
N PRO A 299 2.96 15.78 5.31
CA PRO A 299 3.57 17.02 4.82
C PRO A 299 3.57 17.17 3.29
N VAL A 300 3.67 16.06 2.54
CA VAL A 300 3.60 16.06 1.07
C VAL A 300 2.19 16.38 0.60
N VAL A 301 1.18 15.81 1.27
CA VAL A 301 -0.23 16.09 1.00
C VAL A 301 -0.59 17.53 1.34
N ASP A 302 -0.05 18.07 2.43
CA ASP A 302 -0.23 19.46 2.83
C ASP A 302 0.42 20.42 1.81
N GLU A 303 1.61 20.10 1.30
CA GLU A 303 2.26 20.86 0.22
C GLU A 303 1.40 20.88 -1.05
N LEU A 304 0.88 19.74 -1.48
CA LEU A 304 -0.04 19.63 -2.63
C LEU A 304 -1.31 20.47 -2.42
N ASN A 305 -1.88 20.43 -1.22
CA ASN A 305 -3.08 21.19 -0.89
C ASN A 305 -2.81 22.69 -0.74
N SER A 306 -1.57 23.11 -0.48
CA SER A 306 -1.24 24.54 -0.33
C SER A 306 -1.47 25.35 -1.61
N GLY A 307 -1.42 24.69 -2.77
CA GLY A 307 -1.74 25.29 -4.07
C GLY A 307 -3.22 25.24 -4.44
N ALA A 308 -4.08 24.75 -3.56
CA ALA A 308 -5.47 24.49 -3.91
C ALA A 308 -6.32 25.77 -3.98
N VAL A 309 -7.24 25.79 -4.94
CA VAL A 309 -8.18 26.89 -5.17
C VAL A 309 -9.61 26.40 -4.97
N SER A 310 -10.47 27.26 -4.43
CA SER A 310 -11.90 26.99 -4.36
C SER A 310 -12.53 27.01 -5.75
N LEU A 311 -13.42 26.07 -6.02
CA LEU A 311 -14.06 25.90 -7.33
C LEU A 311 -15.41 26.60 -7.39
N ASP A 312 -15.47 27.67 -8.18
CA ASP A 312 -16.75 28.21 -8.67
C ASP A 312 -17.39 27.30 -9.73
N ALA A 313 -18.55 27.70 -10.26
CA ALA A 313 -19.29 26.90 -11.23
C ALA A 313 -18.54 26.69 -12.57
N ASP A 314 -17.78 27.69 -13.03
CA ASP A 314 -17.05 27.61 -14.29
C ASP A 314 -15.78 26.77 -14.13
N ALA A 315 -14.99 27.03 -13.09
CA ALA A 315 -13.82 26.23 -12.73
C ALA A 315 -14.20 24.76 -12.52
N ARG A 316 -15.32 24.46 -11.84
CA ARG A 316 -15.81 23.08 -11.67
C ARG A 316 -16.11 22.41 -13.01
N LYS A 317 -16.70 23.13 -13.97
CA LYS A 317 -16.96 22.61 -15.31
C LYS A 317 -15.66 22.37 -16.08
N GLN A 318 -14.69 23.28 -15.98
CA GLN A 318 -13.39 23.16 -16.62
C GLN A 318 -12.57 22.00 -16.03
N LEU A 319 -12.57 21.81 -14.71
CA LEU A 319 -11.94 20.67 -14.04
C LEU A 319 -12.51 19.35 -14.54
N LYS A 320 -13.85 19.22 -14.58
CA LYS A 320 -14.52 18.01 -15.10
C LYS A 320 -14.10 17.71 -16.54
N ARG A 321 -13.99 18.75 -17.38
CA ARG A 321 -13.51 18.61 -18.76
C ARG A 321 -12.05 18.18 -18.82
N LEU A 322 -11.16 18.83 -18.05
CA LEU A 322 -9.75 18.49 -17.99
C LEU A 322 -9.54 17.04 -17.55
N ASN A 323 -10.13 16.64 -16.43
CA ASN A 323 -10.08 15.26 -15.93
C ASN A 323 -10.56 14.27 -16.99
N ALA A 324 -11.71 14.52 -17.63
CA ALA A 324 -12.24 13.62 -18.65
C ALA A 324 -11.29 13.51 -19.87
N THR A 325 -10.70 14.62 -20.31
CA THR A 325 -9.75 14.62 -21.42
C THR A 325 -8.45 13.88 -21.08
N ILE A 326 -7.87 14.14 -19.90
CA ILE A 326 -6.64 13.45 -19.46
C ILE A 326 -6.92 11.95 -19.28
N SER A 327 -8.02 11.58 -18.62
CA SER A 327 -8.43 10.18 -18.45
C SER A 327 -8.59 9.47 -19.79
N GLY A 328 -9.32 10.06 -20.75
CA GLY A 328 -9.51 9.44 -22.06
C GLY A 328 -8.21 9.31 -22.84
N TYR A 329 -7.34 10.32 -22.79
CA TYR A 329 -6.03 10.26 -23.42
C TYR A 329 -5.13 9.21 -22.77
N SER A 330 -5.03 9.20 -21.44
CA SER A 330 -4.26 8.22 -20.67
C SER A 330 -4.74 6.79 -20.94
N PHE A 331 -6.05 6.57 -21.00
CA PHE A 331 -6.64 5.26 -21.29
C PHE A 331 -6.15 4.72 -22.63
N LEU A 332 -6.15 5.54 -23.67
CA LEU A 332 -5.67 5.16 -24.99
C LEU A 332 -4.15 5.05 -25.07
N TYR A 333 -3.41 5.93 -24.37
CA TYR A 333 -1.95 5.87 -24.26
C TYR A 333 -1.49 4.51 -23.69
N PHE A 334 -2.24 3.95 -22.74
CA PHE A 334 -2.02 2.62 -22.19
C PHE A 334 -2.93 1.56 -22.84
N CYS A 335 -3.20 1.65 -24.15
CA CYS A 335 -3.89 0.61 -24.94
C CYS A 335 -5.22 0.11 -24.32
N ASP A 336 -6.13 1.02 -24.00
CA ASP A 336 -7.42 0.76 -23.32
C ASP A 336 -7.26 0.21 -21.89
N SER A 337 -6.23 0.67 -21.18
CA SER A 337 -6.00 0.33 -19.77
C SER A 337 -5.96 1.57 -18.87
N ARG A 338 -6.40 1.39 -17.62
CA ARG A 338 -6.39 2.44 -16.59
C ARG A 338 -5.11 2.45 -15.75
N VAL A 339 -4.11 1.65 -16.07
CA VAL A 339 -2.83 1.56 -15.33
C VAL A 339 -2.06 2.88 -15.21
N GLY A 340 -2.33 3.83 -16.10
CA GLY A 340 -1.78 5.19 -16.03
C GLY A 340 -2.52 6.14 -15.08
N THR A 341 -3.60 5.73 -14.43
CA THR A 341 -4.37 6.55 -13.49
C THR A 341 -4.48 5.85 -12.15
N CYS A 342 -4.24 6.56 -11.04
CA CYS A 342 -4.36 6.00 -9.70
C CYS A 342 -4.78 7.06 -8.69
N ASP A 343 -5.77 6.74 -7.86
CA ASP A 343 -6.17 7.51 -6.69
C ASP A 343 -5.48 6.95 -5.44
N SER A 344 -4.99 7.85 -4.59
CA SER A 344 -4.53 7.55 -3.24
C SER A 344 -5.23 8.46 -2.23
N GLY A 345 -5.31 7.99 -0.99
CA GLY A 345 -6.04 8.59 0.11
C GLY A 345 -7.14 7.64 0.64
N PRO A 346 -8.27 8.18 1.13
CA PRO A 346 -8.49 9.59 1.38
C PRO A 346 -7.59 10.07 2.52
N TYR A 347 -6.91 11.20 2.33
CA TYR A 347 -6.07 11.83 3.33
C TYR A 347 -6.94 12.76 4.20
N PRO A 348 -6.96 12.58 5.53
CA PRO A 348 -7.76 13.41 6.43
C PRO A 348 -7.36 14.89 6.39
N ARG A 349 -8.33 15.79 6.55
CA ARG A 349 -8.14 17.22 6.81
C ARG A 349 -8.99 17.65 8.01
N GLU A 350 -8.97 18.93 8.34
CA GLU A 350 -9.76 19.48 9.44
C GLU A 350 -11.27 19.23 9.25
N GLY A 351 -11.94 18.78 10.31
CA GLY A 351 -13.36 18.47 10.32
C GLY A 351 -13.71 17.24 9.48
N ASN A 352 -14.72 17.36 8.62
CA ASN A 352 -15.18 16.28 7.73
C ASN A 352 -14.51 16.29 6.36
N ARG A 353 -13.45 17.09 6.17
CA ARG A 353 -12.81 17.25 4.88
C ARG A 353 -11.77 16.16 4.65
N GLU A 354 -11.70 15.71 3.40
CA GLU A 354 -10.71 14.73 2.95
C GLU A 354 -10.16 15.14 1.59
N THR A 355 -8.94 14.70 1.30
CA THR A 355 -8.30 14.88 -0.01
C THR A 355 -8.02 13.52 -0.65
N ILE A 356 -8.38 13.38 -1.92
CA ILE A 356 -7.84 12.33 -2.80
C ILE A 356 -6.72 12.93 -3.63
N VAL A 357 -5.59 12.24 -3.71
CA VAL A 357 -4.51 12.57 -4.64
C VAL A 357 -4.65 11.65 -5.85
N ARG A 358 -5.04 12.22 -7.00
CA ARG A 358 -5.20 11.52 -8.27
C ARG A 358 -4.00 11.78 -9.16
N ASP A 359 -3.32 10.72 -9.57
CA ASP A 359 -2.23 10.77 -10.52
C ASP A 359 -2.63 10.28 -11.91
N TYR A 360 -2.12 10.99 -12.92
CA TYR A 360 -2.02 10.56 -14.30
C TYR A 360 -0.53 10.47 -14.66
N LEU A 361 -0.07 9.27 -14.96
CA LEU A 361 1.33 8.93 -15.13
C LEU A 361 1.67 8.75 -16.60
N SER A 362 2.85 9.24 -17.02
CA SER A 362 3.42 9.05 -18.36
C SER A 362 2.45 9.35 -19.52
N LEU A 363 2.42 10.60 -19.94
CA LEU A 363 1.56 11.09 -21.01
C LEU A 363 2.31 11.32 -22.33
N GLY A 364 3.60 11.06 -22.39
CA GLY A 364 4.46 11.26 -23.56
C GLY A 364 5.64 10.28 -23.58
N PRO A 365 6.73 10.57 -24.32
CA PRO A 365 7.97 9.81 -24.26
C PRO A 365 8.49 9.71 -22.81
N SER A 366 8.82 8.50 -22.37
CA SER A 366 9.19 8.22 -20.98
C SER A 366 10.00 6.92 -20.86
N SER A 367 10.35 6.52 -19.63
CA SER A 367 11.06 5.26 -19.34
C SER A 367 10.32 4.00 -19.80
N TRP A 368 8.99 4.10 -19.96
CA TRP A 368 8.16 3.06 -20.57
C TRP A 368 8.59 2.72 -22.01
N ALA A 369 9.17 3.68 -22.73
CA ALA A 369 9.65 3.57 -24.11
C ALA A 369 8.63 2.95 -25.08
N TYR A 370 7.36 3.31 -24.93
CA TYR A 370 6.32 2.83 -25.83
C TYR A 370 6.54 3.32 -27.26
N PRO A 371 6.56 2.42 -28.26
CA PRO A 371 6.82 2.79 -29.66
C PRO A 371 5.80 3.79 -30.23
N TRP A 372 4.55 3.73 -29.76
CA TRP A 372 3.49 4.66 -30.18
C TRP A 372 3.52 6.00 -29.44
N ALA A 373 4.49 6.25 -28.55
CA ALA A 373 4.59 7.48 -27.78
C ALA A 373 5.81 8.33 -28.14
N THR A 374 6.74 7.83 -28.95
CA THR A 374 8.09 8.43 -29.13
C THR A 374 8.11 9.84 -29.70
N ASP A 375 7.09 10.20 -30.47
CA ASP A 375 6.95 11.48 -31.17
C ASP A 375 5.80 12.34 -30.60
N LEU A 376 5.23 11.95 -29.46
CA LEU A 376 4.19 12.73 -28.81
C LEU A 376 4.80 13.89 -28.03
N GLU A 377 4.17 15.06 -28.14
CA GLU A 377 4.56 16.27 -27.43
C GLU A 377 3.38 16.79 -26.60
N PRO A 378 2.97 16.06 -25.55
CA PRO A 378 1.96 16.58 -24.64
C PRO A 378 2.50 17.82 -23.89
N PRO A 379 1.64 18.74 -23.44
CA PRO A 379 2.09 19.90 -22.68
C PRO A 379 2.76 19.54 -21.34
N TYR A 380 2.38 18.38 -20.77
CA TYR A 380 2.94 17.81 -19.56
C TYR A 380 3.08 16.30 -19.71
N THR A 381 4.10 15.74 -19.06
CA THR A 381 4.41 14.31 -19.03
C THR A 381 3.61 13.52 -17.99
N GLY A 382 2.90 14.21 -17.10
CA GLY A 382 2.02 13.64 -16.08
C GLY A 382 1.24 14.74 -15.36
N PHE A 383 0.24 14.35 -14.57
CA PHE A 383 -0.51 15.29 -13.72
C PHE A 383 -0.77 14.69 -12.33
N THR A 384 -0.74 15.53 -11.30
CA THR A 384 -1.29 15.21 -9.97
C THR A 384 -2.42 16.19 -9.68
N MET A 385 -3.56 15.68 -9.19
CA MET A 385 -4.66 16.50 -8.70
C MET A 385 -4.90 16.20 -7.22
N ALA A 386 -4.84 17.22 -6.37
CA ALA A 386 -5.30 17.13 -4.98
C ALA A 386 -6.76 17.57 -4.94
N LEU A 387 -7.69 16.62 -4.80
CA LEU A 387 -9.13 16.80 -4.90
C LEU A 387 -9.74 16.79 -3.49
N THR A 388 -10.12 17.97 -2.98
CA THR A 388 -10.68 18.09 -1.63
C THR A 388 -12.20 18.21 -1.65
N TYR A 389 -12.86 17.46 -0.75
CA TYR A 389 -14.31 17.37 -0.62
C TYR A 389 -14.72 17.17 0.85
N ASP A 390 -16.02 17.27 1.11
CA ASP A 390 -16.63 16.92 2.40
C ASP A 390 -17.09 15.45 2.37
N ARG A 391 -16.53 14.61 3.23
CA ARG A 391 -16.80 13.17 3.30
C ARG A 391 -18.26 12.85 3.65
N THR A 392 -18.98 13.76 4.31
CA THR A 392 -20.40 13.57 4.65
C THR A 392 -21.33 13.60 3.44
N LYS A 393 -20.85 14.05 2.27
CA LYS A 393 -21.60 13.99 1.01
C LYS A 393 -21.79 12.56 0.49
N PHE A 394 -21.08 11.58 1.05
CA PHE A 394 -21.11 10.18 0.63
C PHE A 394 -21.57 9.26 1.77
N ALA A 395 -22.51 8.37 1.47
CA ALA A 395 -22.85 7.22 2.32
C ALA A 395 -21.82 6.10 2.14
N GLU A 396 -21.39 5.85 0.90
CA GLU A 396 -20.38 4.83 0.56
C GLU A 396 -19.16 5.47 -0.08
N PHE A 397 -17.98 4.99 0.26
CA PHE A 397 -16.71 5.47 -0.25
C PHE A 397 -15.69 4.34 -0.19
N GLU A 398 -15.09 4.01 -1.32
CA GLU A 398 -13.98 3.05 -1.39
C GLU A 398 -12.98 3.49 -2.46
N ILE A 399 -11.69 3.25 -2.21
CA ILE A 399 -10.69 3.16 -3.27
C ILE A 399 -10.32 1.68 -3.38
N ASN A 400 -10.64 1.07 -4.51
CA ASN A 400 -10.37 -0.36 -4.69
C ASN A 400 -8.86 -0.64 -4.93
N ASP A 401 -8.47 -1.90 -4.98
CA ASP A 401 -7.05 -2.33 -5.13
C ASP A 401 -6.39 -1.87 -6.45
N TRP A 402 -7.17 -1.35 -7.39
CA TRP A 402 -6.65 -0.75 -8.63
C TRP A 402 -6.56 0.78 -8.58
N GLY A 403 -6.71 1.39 -7.40
CA GLY A 403 -6.63 2.84 -7.22
C GLY A 403 -7.81 3.57 -7.87
N THR A 404 -9.00 2.98 -7.89
CA THR A 404 -10.22 3.63 -8.40
C THR A 404 -11.14 4.02 -7.27
N THR A 405 -11.47 5.30 -7.18
CA THR A 405 -12.47 5.76 -6.22
C THR A 405 -13.90 5.47 -6.70
N PHE A 406 -14.68 4.79 -5.86
CA PHE A 406 -16.13 4.63 -5.98
C PHE A 406 -16.81 5.36 -4.82
N THR A 407 -17.93 6.04 -5.12
CA THR A 407 -18.66 6.86 -4.15
C THR A 407 -20.15 6.81 -4.40
N GLU A 408 -20.94 6.84 -3.33
CA GLU A 408 -22.40 6.99 -3.39
C GLU A 408 -22.91 7.99 -2.32
N PRO A 409 -23.88 8.88 -2.61
CA PRO A 409 -24.54 9.07 -3.90
C PRO A 409 -23.67 9.83 -4.91
N GLY A 410 -23.49 9.24 -6.10
CA GLY A 410 -22.90 9.90 -7.26
C GLY A 410 -21.38 10.09 -7.18
N PRO A 411 -20.76 10.65 -8.25
CA PRO A 411 -19.31 10.59 -8.43
C PRO A 411 -18.53 11.64 -7.62
N LEU A 412 -17.35 11.25 -7.13
CA LEU A 412 -16.38 12.08 -6.38
C LEU A 412 -16.26 13.53 -6.91
N LEU A 413 -15.99 13.70 -8.20
CA LEU A 413 -15.74 15.02 -8.81
C LEU A 413 -16.92 16.00 -8.71
N SER A 414 -18.13 15.52 -8.42
CA SER A 414 -19.26 16.40 -8.17
C SER A 414 -19.22 17.02 -6.76
N ALA A 415 -18.62 16.33 -5.79
CA ALA A 415 -18.47 16.78 -4.41
C ALA A 415 -17.26 17.69 -4.18
N VAL A 416 -16.21 17.57 -5.02
CA VAL A 416 -14.96 18.36 -4.92
C VAL A 416 -15.27 19.86 -4.97
N ASP A 417 -14.82 20.61 -3.97
CA ASP A 417 -15.01 22.07 -3.87
C ASP A 417 -13.71 22.86 -3.79
N GLU A 418 -12.58 22.17 -3.62
CA GLU A 418 -11.24 22.75 -3.64
C GLU A 418 -10.30 21.80 -4.39
N VAL A 419 -9.43 22.34 -5.25
CA VAL A 419 -8.49 21.54 -6.05
C VAL A 419 -7.16 22.24 -6.26
N ALA A 420 -6.07 21.48 -6.22
CA ALA A 420 -4.79 21.85 -6.81
C ALA A 420 -4.51 20.92 -8.00
N VAL A 421 -4.07 21.48 -9.14
CA VAL A 421 -3.69 20.71 -10.33
C VAL A 421 -2.23 21.00 -10.65
N TYR A 422 -1.40 19.96 -10.68
CA TYR A 422 0.02 20.04 -11.01
C TYR A 422 0.30 19.31 -12.32
N GLY A 423 1.05 19.95 -13.23
CA GLY A 423 1.56 19.33 -14.44
C GLY A 423 3.06 19.06 -14.32
N TYR A 424 3.51 17.86 -14.72
CA TYR A 424 4.90 17.43 -14.64
C TYR A 424 5.64 17.63 -15.95
N MET A 425 6.85 18.17 -15.87
CA MET A 425 7.77 18.36 -16.99
C MET A 425 8.72 17.16 -17.10
N ALA A 426 9.37 17.01 -18.27
CA ALA A 426 10.26 15.88 -18.53
C ALA A 426 11.52 15.85 -17.63
N ASP A 427 11.89 16.98 -17.02
CA ASP A 427 12.99 17.07 -16.05
C ASP A 427 12.57 16.67 -14.62
N GLY A 428 11.31 16.23 -14.43
CA GLY A 428 10.75 15.84 -13.15
C GLY A 428 10.21 17.00 -12.30
N THR A 429 10.36 18.25 -12.74
CA THR A 429 9.74 19.39 -12.06
C THR A 429 8.24 19.43 -12.31
N ARG A 430 7.50 20.10 -11.42
CA ARG A 430 6.05 20.31 -11.56
C ARG A 430 5.66 21.77 -11.46
N ALA A 431 4.65 22.17 -12.20
CA ALA A 431 4.06 23.50 -12.14
C ALA A 431 2.61 23.42 -11.64
N LEU A 432 2.24 24.32 -10.73
CA LEU A 432 0.84 24.53 -10.33
C LEU A 432 0.09 25.22 -11.47
N LEU A 433 -1.06 24.66 -11.86
CA LEU A 433 -1.83 25.08 -13.03
C LEU A 433 -3.11 25.79 -12.60
N SER A 434 -3.25 27.04 -13.01
CA SER A 434 -4.44 27.83 -12.69
C SER A 434 -5.65 27.36 -13.53
N PRO A 435 -6.89 27.57 -13.04
CA PRO A 435 -8.10 27.21 -13.79
C PRO A 435 -8.14 27.74 -15.23
N GLU A 436 -7.63 28.97 -15.46
CA GLU A 436 -7.61 29.61 -16.78
C GLU A 436 -6.76 28.84 -17.81
N GLN A 437 -5.80 28.03 -17.36
CA GLN A 437 -4.93 27.23 -18.24
C GLN A 437 -5.58 25.91 -18.67
N TRP A 438 -6.51 25.37 -17.87
CA TRP A 438 -7.07 24.03 -18.08
C TRP A 438 -7.74 23.83 -19.46
N PRO A 439 -8.51 24.80 -20.02
CA PRO A 439 -9.11 24.63 -21.34
C PRO A 439 -8.08 24.46 -22.46
N THR A 440 -6.97 25.21 -22.40
CA THR A 440 -5.89 25.14 -23.40
C THR A 440 -5.18 23.80 -23.32
N ILE A 441 -4.84 23.35 -22.11
CA ILE A 441 -4.20 22.05 -21.86
C ILE A 441 -5.08 20.90 -22.38
N ALA A 442 -6.38 20.94 -22.08
CA ALA A 442 -7.33 19.93 -22.57
C ALA A 442 -7.40 19.92 -24.10
N ALA A 443 -7.34 21.08 -24.76
CA ALA A 443 -7.32 21.16 -26.22
C ALA A 443 -6.04 20.56 -26.82
N GLU A 444 -4.88 20.77 -26.20
CA GLU A 444 -3.61 20.20 -26.64
C GLU A 444 -3.56 18.68 -26.46
N LEU A 445 -4.00 18.17 -25.31
CA LEU A 445 -4.10 16.72 -25.06
C LEU A 445 -5.10 16.05 -26.01
N SER A 446 -6.17 16.74 -26.40
CA SER A 446 -7.13 16.22 -27.38
C SER A 446 -6.49 15.99 -28.76
N LYS A 447 -5.48 16.81 -29.14
CA LYS A 447 -4.70 16.59 -30.37
C LYS A 447 -3.84 15.34 -30.25
N CYS A 448 -3.14 15.17 -29.13
CA CYS A 448 -2.33 13.97 -28.86
C CYS A 448 -3.20 12.70 -28.85
N HIS A 449 -4.38 12.76 -28.24
CA HIS A 449 -5.37 11.70 -28.27
C HIS A 449 -5.75 11.32 -29.70
N MET A 450 -6.07 12.30 -30.55
CA MET A 450 -6.44 12.01 -31.94
C MET A 450 -5.29 11.35 -32.72
N THR A 451 -4.05 11.81 -32.53
CA THR A 451 -2.86 11.18 -33.12
C THR A 451 -2.74 9.71 -32.71
N LEU A 452 -2.87 9.42 -31.41
CA LEU A 452 -2.84 8.04 -30.91
C LEU A 452 -3.98 7.19 -31.46
N TYR A 453 -5.19 7.74 -31.49
CA TYR A 453 -6.35 7.05 -32.00
C TYR A 453 -6.16 6.64 -33.47
N GLN A 454 -5.69 7.58 -34.31
CA GLN A 454 -5.39 7.29 -35.71
C GLN A 454 -4.30 6.22 -35.86
N ARG A 455 -3.26 6.26 -35.02
CA ARG A 455 -2.17 5.29 -35.01
C ARG A 455 -2.68 3.88 -34.68
N PHE A 456 -3.44 3.72 -33.61
CA PHE A 456 -4.00 2.39 -33.25
C PHE A 456 -5.08 1.92 -34.22
N ALA A 457 -5.92 2.82 -34.74
CA ALA A 457 -6.91 2.46 -35.75
C ALA A 457 -6.27 1.94 -37.05
N ALA A 458 -5.08 2.44 -37.41
CA ALA A 458 -4.32 2.00 -38.57
C ALA A 458 -3.62 0.65 -38.38
N MET A 459 -3.39 0.22 -37.12
CA MET A 459 -2.79 -1.08 -36.83
C MET A 459 -3.74 -2.23 -37.20
N ASP A 460 -3.18 -3.31 -37.71
CA ASP A 460 -3.89 -4.57 -37.86
C ASP A 460 -4.12 -5.27 -36.50
N ARG A 461 -4.89 -6.36 -36.50
CA ARG A 461 -5.22 -7.10 -35.27
C ARG A 461 -3.97 -7.54 -34.51
N ARG A 462 -2.99 -8.09 -35.21
CA ARG A 462 -1.74 -8.60 -34.63
C ARG A 462 -0.95 -7.46 -34.00
N GLU A 463 -0.78 -6.36 -34.72
CA GLU A 463 -0.09 -5.16 -34.24
C GLU A 463 -0.74 -4.62 -32.97
N ARG A 464 -2.08 -4.58 -32.89
CA ARG A 464 -2.79 -4.15 -31.67
C ARG A 464 -2.61 -5.09 -30.49
N ILE A 465 -2.63 -6.41 -30.74
CA ILE A 465 -2.35 -7.42 -29.71
C ILE A 465 -0.95 -7.20 -29.13
N PHE A 466 0.06 -7.07 -29.98
CA PHE A 466 1.44 -6.89 -29.52
C PHE A 466 1.71 -5.51 -28.94
N ALA A 467 1.02 -4.45 -29.39
CA ALA A 467 1.09 -3.14 -28.75
C ALA A 467 0.60 -3.20 -27.30
N ALA A 468 -0.60 -3.75 -27.07
CA ALA A 468 -1.16 -3.91 -25.73
C ALA A 468 -0.37 -4.91 -24.86
N THR A 469 0.17 -5.98 -25.45
CA THR A 469 1.08 -6.90 -24.75
C THR A 469 2.37 -6.19 -24.32
N THR A 470 2.95 -5.36 -25.20
CA THR A 470 4.13 -4.53 -24.89
C THR A 470 3.84 -3.53 -23.79
N MET A 471 2.62 -2.96 -23.78
CA MET A 471 2.18 -2.01 -22.76
C MET A 471 2.31 -2.60 -21.34
N TYR A 472 1.74 -3.79 -21.12
CA TYR A 472 1.81 -4.48 -19.83
C TYR A 472 3.20 -5.01 -19.49
N THR A 473 3.88 -5.64 -20.45
CA THR A 473 5.20 -6.27 -20.21
C THR A 473 6.33 -5.27 -19.97
N SER A 474 6.06 -3.98 -20.23
CA SER A 474 6.92 -2.87 -19.85
C SER A 474 6.78 -2.43 -18.38
N GLY A 475 5.91 -3.08 -17.59
CA GLY A 475 5.57 -2.74 -16.19
C GLY A 475 6.76 -2.50 -15.26
N LEU A 476 7.86 -3.22 -15.46
CA LEU A 476 9.09 -3.09 -14.67
C LEU A 476 10.04 -1.98 -15.15
N ARG A 477 9.82 -1.38 -16.33
CA ARG A 477 10.73 -0.36 -16.90
C ARG A 477 10.89 0.87 -16.02
N PRO A 478 9.84 1.46 -15.43
CA PRO A 478 10.00 2.61 -14.55
C PRO A 478 10.81 2.29 -13.28
N PHE A 479 10.64 1.09 -12.72
CA PHE A 479 11.43 0.63 -11.57
C PHE A 479 12.90 0.44 -11.95
N ALA A 480 13.18 -0.15 -13.12
CA ALA A 480 14.54 -0.26 -13.64
C ALA A 480 15.17 1.10 -13.95
N ALA A 481 14.39 2.07 -14.41
CA ALA A 481 14.86 3.44 -14.65
C ALA A 481 15.22 4.14 -13.34
N LEU A 482 14.38 3.99 -12.31
CA LEU A 482 14.64 4.51 -10.96
C LEU A 482 15.89 3.87 -10.34
N ALA A 483 16.09 2.56 -10.55
CA ALA A 483 17.29 1.85 -10.12
C ALA A 483 18.53 2.08 -11.02
N GLY A 484 18.40 2.81 -12.13
CA GLY A 484 19.52 3.08 -13.05
C GLY A 484 20.03 1.87 -13.84
N VAL A 485 19.18 0.86 -14.07
CA VAL A 485 19.56 -0.43 -14.70
C VAL A 485 18.76 -0.78 -15.96
N THR A 486 18.01 0.16 -16.54
CA THR A 486 17.20 -0.10 -17.75
C THR A 486 18.00 -0.75 -18.88
N ASP A 487 19.26 -0.33 -19.09
CA ASP A 487 20.14 -0.84 -20.16
C ASP A 487 20.74 -2.23 -19.86
N GLN A 488 20.60 -2.72 -18.62
CA GLN A 488 21.10 -4.04 -18.20
C GLN A 488 20.06 -5.16 -18.41
N ILE A 489 18.82 -4.79 -18.77
CA ILE A 489 17.68 -5.69 -18.87
C ILE A 489 17.32 -5.92 -20.33
N ASP A 490 17.09 -7.19 -20.68
CA ASP A 490 16.46 -7.56 -21.94
C ASP A 490 14.94 -7.40 -21.85
N TRP A 491 14.43 -6.42 -22.60
CA TRP A 491 13.01 -6.08 -22.67
C TRP A 491 12.28 -6.78 -23.82
N SER A 492 12.96 -7.66 -24.58
CA SER A 492 12.29 -8.46 -25.60
C SER A 492 11.34 -9.48 -24.97
N MET A 493 10.25 -9.80 -25.68
CA MET A 493 9.34 -10.88 -25.28
C MET A 493 10.06 -12.22 -25.43
N SER A 494 9.83 -13.12 -24.48
CA SER A 494 10.45 -14.44 -24.50
C SER A 494 10.03 -15.24 -25.75
N PRO A 495 10.94 -16.07 -26.32
CA PRO A 495 10.58 -16.96 -27.42
C PRO A 495 9.43 -17.92 -27.08
N LYS A 496 9.28 -18.28 -25.79
CA LYS A 496 8.19 -19.13 -25.31
C LYS A 496 6.83 -18.44 -25.45
N THR A 497 6.72 -17.17 -25.06
CA THR A 497 5.49 -16.37 -25.25
C THR A 497 5.21 -16.18 -26.73
N LEU A 498 6.21 -15.80 -27.53
CA LEU A 498 6.04 -15.57 -28.96
C LEU A 498 5.53 -16.82 -29.70
N ALA A 499 5.88 -18.02 -29.23
CA ALA A 499 5.41 -19.28 -29.79
C ALA A 499 3.91 -19.57 -29.54
N LEU A 500 3.24 -18.80 -28.68
CA LEU A 500 1.80 -18.92 -28.39
C LEU A 500 0.92 -18.05 -29.32
N TYR A 501 1.53 -17.41 -30.31
CA TYR A 501 0.84 -16.66 -31.35
C TYR A 501 1.25 -17.17 -32.75
N PRO A 502 0.31 -17.40 -33.70
CA PRO A 502 -1.10 -17.06 -33.60
C PRO A 502 -1.91 -18.01 -32.71
N GLU A 503 -1.61 -19.30 -32.64
CA GLU A 503 -2.41 -20.23 -31.83
C GLU A 503 -1.82 -20.41 -30.43
N PRO A 504 -2.63 -20.32 -29.34
CA PRO A 504 -4.10 -20.16 -29.32
C PRO A 504 -4.59 -18.71 -29.29
N PHE A 505 -3.72 -17.71 -29.16
CA PHE A 505 -4.11 -16.36 -28.74
C PHE A 505 -4.53 -15.38 -29.85
N ASP A 506 -4.60 -15.80 -31.11
CA ASP A 506 -5.24 -15.01 -32.18
C ASP A 506 -6.76 -15.24 -32.22
N ASP A 507 -7.26 -16.22 -31.47
CA ASP A 507 -8.67 -16.58 -31.32
C ASP A 507 -9.21 -16.06 -29.98
N ASP A 508 -10.22 -15.19 -30.03
CA ASP A 508 -10.78 -14.54 -28.84
C ASP A 508 -11.48 -15.54 -27.90
N ASP A 509 -12.13 -16.58 -28.44
CA ASP A 509 -12.85 -17.58 -27.64
C ASP A 509 -11.86 -18.52 -26.92
N LYS A 510 -10.78 -18.92 -27.60
CA LYS A 510 -9.71 -19.72 -26.96
C LYS A 510 -8.99 -18.91 -25.89
N ALA A 511 -8.67 -17.64 -26.18
CA ALA A 511 -8.08 -16.75 -25.21
C ALA A 511 -9.00 -16.53 -24.00
N ALA A 512 -10.31 -16.35 -24.23
CA ALA A 512 -11.32 -16.26 -23.18
C ALA A 512 -11.36 -17.50 -22.30
N ALA A 513 -11.37 -18.68 -22.92
CA ALA A 513 -11.40 -19.94 -22.21
C ALA A 513 -10.18 -20.08 -21.30
N ILE A 514 -8.98 -19.81 -21.82
CA ILE A 514 -7.73 -19.90 -21.06
C ILE A 514 -7.70 -18.90 -19.91
N PHE A 515 -7.90 -17.61 -20.20
CA PHE A 515 -7.77 -16.55 -19.19
C PHE A 515 -8.90 -16.61 -18.16
N GLY A 516 -10.14 -16.72 -18.62
CA GLY A 516 -11.32 -16.72 -17.76
C GLY A 516 -11.38 -17.93 -16.84
N THR A 517 -11.10 -19.12 -17.37
CA THR A 517 -11.16 -20.36 -16.56
C THR A 517 -10.01 -20.44 -15.57
N ALA A 518 -8.80 -20.00 -15.96
CA ALA A 518 -7.65 -19.96 -15.07
C ALA A 518 -7.88 -19.06 -13.85
N LEU A 519 -8.47 -17.86 -14.04
CA LEU A 519 -8.52 -16.85 -12.99
C LEU A 519 -9.83 -16.79 -12.21
N VAL A 520 -10.92 -17.33 -12.76
CA VAL A 520 -12.25 -17.34 -12.12
C VAL A 520 -12.63 -18.72 -11.58
N ALA A 521 -11.73 -19.71 -11.65
CA ALA A 521 -11.92 -21.10 -11.22
C ALA A 521 -12.87 -21.21 -10.00
N ASN A 522 -14.13 -21.59 -10.27
CA ASN A 522 -15.23 -21.46 -9.30
C ASN A 522 -15.07 -22.43 -8.13
N ASP A 523 -14.27 -23.47 -8.30
CA ASP A 523 -14.00 -24.55 -7.36
C ASP A 523 -12.86 -24.27 -6.37
N MET A 524 -12.06 -23.21 -6.60
CA MET A 524 -10.98 -22.83 -5.68
C MET A 524 -11.38 -21.68 -4.73
N PRO A 525 -10.84 -21.61 -3.51
CA PRO A 525 -11.12 -20.49 -2.58
C PRO A 525 -10.53 -19.15 -3.05
N GLY A 526 -9.60 -19.15 -4.00
CA GLY A 526 -8.98 -17.97 -4.61
C GLY A 526 -8.59 -18.23 -6.06
N SER A 527 -8.06 -17.21 -6.75
CA SER A 527 -7.68 -17.30 -8.16
C SER A 527 -6.34 -18.00 -8.40
N PHE A 528 -5.50 -18.20 -7.38
CA PHE A 528 -4.14 -18.73 -7.54
C PHE A 528 -3.98 -20.11 -6.88
N SER A 529 -3.47 -21.08 -7.64
CA SER A 529 -3.22 -22.44 -7.18
C SER A 529 -2.10 -22.46 -6.13
N PRO A 530 -2.14 -23.36 -5.13
CA PRO A 530 -1.04 -23.51 -4.17
C PRO A 530 0.26 -23.88 -4.87
N ILE A 531 1.39 -23.57 -4.24
CA ILE A 531 2.73 -23.93 -4.72
C ILE A 531 3.10 -25.35 -4.29
N ARG A 532 2.53 -25.81 -3.16
CA ARG A 532 2.75 -27.17 -2.67
C ARG A 532 1.77 -28.12 -3.35
N GLU A 533 2.25 -29.30 -3.77
CA GLU A 533 1.37 -30.41 -4.07
C GLU A 533 0.72 -30.90 -2.77
N ALA A 534 -0.58 -31.21 -2.83
CA ALA A 534 -1.36 -31.69 -1.68
C ALA A 534 -0.95 -33.10 -1.24
#